data_AF-A0A6V7JQX3-F1
#
_entry.id   AF-A0A6V7JQX3-F1
#
_cell.length_a   1.000
_cell.length_b   1.000
_cell.length_c   1.000
_cell.angle_alpha   90.00
_cell.angle_beta   90.00
_cell.angle_gamma   90.00
#
_symmetry.space_group_name_H-M   'P 1'
#
loop_
_entity.id
_entity.type
_entity.pdbx_description
1 polymer ?
#
loop_
_entity_poly.entity_id
_entity_poly.type
_entity_poly.pdbx_seq_one_letter_code
_entity_poly.pdbx_strand_id
1 'polypeptide(L)' 'TGAWQEPIAGWTTSKNGPQGFLMGASKGVVRRLPVASHLIYDYIPIDIVVNAVIVAGQIVGCAE' A
#
# COMPACT_ATOMS: atom_id res chain seq x y z
N THR A 1 1.64 -0.64 1.33
CA THR A 1 1.53 -1.70 0.33
C THR A 1 2.85 -1.84 -0.40
N GLY A 2 3.19 -3.05 -0.87
CA GLY A 2 4.32 -3.23 -1.79
C GLY A 2 3.98 -2.78 -3.21
N ALA A 3 5.01 -2.48 -4.01
CA ALA A 3 4.88 -2.27 -5.43
C ALA A 3 4.43 -3.54 -6.15
N TRP A 4 3.61 -3.40 -7.19
CA TRP A 4 3.23 -4.51 -8.05
C TRP A 4 4.36 -4.83 -9.05
N GLN A 5 4.90 -3.81 -9.72
CA GLN A 5 5.96 -3.96 -10.74
C GLN A 5 7.18 -3.08 -10.45
N GLU A 6 6.99 -1.77 -10.26
CA GLU A 6 8.10 -0.80 -10.22
C GLU A 6 8.27 -0.18 -8.82
N PRO A 7 9.50 0.07 -8.34
CA PRO A 7 10.80 -0.20 -8.98
C PRO A 7 11.23 -1.68 -8.93
N ILE A 8 10.71 -2.45 -7.97
CA ILE A 8 10.89 -3.90 -7.86
C ILE A 8 9.59 -4.46 -7.28
N ALA A 9 9.08 -5.58 -7.82
CA ALA A 9 7.90 -6.24 -7.27
C ALA A 9 8.04 -6.55 -5.77
N GLY A 10 7.04 -6.19 -4.97
CA GLY A 10 7.04 -6.33 -3.52
C GLY A 10 7.85 -5.27 -2.75
N TRP A 11 8.51 -4.34 -3.45
CA TRP A 11 9.25 -3.25 -2.80
C TRP A 11 8.31 -2.38 -1.97
N THR A 12 8.68 -2.13 -0.71
CA THR A 12 7.90 -1.33 0.24
C THR A 12 8.82 -0.40 1.00
N THR A 13 8.44 0.87 1.12
CA THR A 13 9.21 1.90 1.85
C THR A 13 8.85 1.99 3.32
N SER A 14 7.67 1.47 3.70
CA SER A 14 7.12 1.65 5.05
C SER A 14 6.97 0.32 5.78
N LYS A 15 7.49 0.27 7.01
CA LYS A 15 7.14 -0.73 8.03
C LYS A 15 5.87 -0.33 8.80
N ASN A 16 5.40 0.90 8.63
CA ASN A 16 4.22 1.41 9.31
C ASN A 16 2.99 0.98 8.48
N GLY A 17 2.06 0.26 9.10
CA GLY A 17 0.83 -0.23 8.48
C GLY A 17 0.75 -1.76 8.33
N PRO A 18 0.01 -2.27 7.32
CA PRO A 18 -0.27 -3.70 7.13
C PRO A 18 0.98 -4.58 7.07
N GLN A 19 2.06 -4.08 6.46
CA GLN A 19 3.30 -4.85 6.32
C GLN A 19 4.01 -5.03 7.67
N GLY A 20 4.03 -4.01 8.52
CA GLY A 20 4.55 -4.14 9.89
C GLY A 20 3.69 -5.06 10.75
N PHE A 21 2.37 -5.00 10.55
CA PHE A 21 1.44 -5.92 11.20
C PHE A 21 1.70 -7.37 10.78
N LEU A 22 1.81 -7.64 9.48
CA LEU A 22 2.16 -8.95 8.92
C LEU A 22 3.50 -9.43 9.48
N MET A 23 4.53 -8.59 9.49
CA MET A 23 5.83 -8.94 10.07
C MET A 23 5.73 -9.28 11.56
N GLY A 24 4.94 -8.52 12.33
CA GLY A 24 4.68 -8.79 13.74
C GLY A 24 3.90 -10.08 13.97
N ALA A 25 2.96 -10.40 13.09
CA ALA A 25 2.19 -11.64 13.12
C ALA A 25 3.06 -12.85 12.77
N SER A 26 3.90 -12.73 11.73
CA SER A 26 4.88 -13.77 11.34
C SER A 26 5.89 -14.05 12.44
N LYS A 27 6.26 -13.05 13.25
CA LYS A 27 7.11 -13.22 14.43
C LYS A 27 6.37 -13.74 15.67
N GLY A 28 5.04 -13.91 15.61
CA GLY A 28 4.21 -14.35 16.74
C GLY A 28 4.01 -13.29 17.84
N VAL A 29 4.46 -12.05 17.61
CA VAL A 29 4.28 -10.90 18.52
C VAL A 29 2.83 -10.44 18.47
N VAL A 30 2.28 -10.33 17.26
CA VAL A 30 0.90 -9.96 17.01
C VAL A 30 0.05 -11.22 16.93
N ARG A 31 -0.94 -11.36 17.82
CA ARG A 31 -1.78 -12.56 17.95
C ARG A 31 -3.22 -12.40 17.50
N ARG A 32 -3.75 -11.17 17.47
CA ARG A 32 -5.12 -10.87 17.05
C ARG A 32 -5.17 -9.53 16.34
N LEU A 33 -5.94 -9.44 15.27
CA LEU A 33 -6.32 -8.19 14.61
C LEU A 33 -7.79 -7.90 14.95
N PRO A 34 -8.12 -6.83 15.69
CA PRO A 34 -9.51 -6.43 15.89
C PRO A 34 -10.04 -5.81 14.60
N VAL A 35 -10.48 -6.65 13.67
CA VAL A 35 -11.10 -6.27 12.40
C VAL A 35 -12.38 -7.06 12.20
N ALA A 36 -13.39 -6.43 11.61
CA ALA A 36 -14.62 -7.12 11.26
C ALA A 36 -14.35 -8.15 10.15
N SER A 37 -14.93 -9.35 10.27
CA SER A 37 -14.72 -10.45 9.31
C SER A 37 -15.27 -10.16 7.92
N HIS A 38 -16.21 -9.22 7.80
CA HIS A 38 -16.80 -8.79 6.54
C HIS A 38 -16.12 -7.55 5.94
N LEU A 39 -15.05 -7.05 6.56
CA LEU A 39 -14.34 -5.88 6.06
C LEU A 39 -13.49 -6.27 4.84
N ILE A 40 -13.72 -5.60 3.72
CA ILE A 40 -12.84 -5.63 2.56
C ILE A 40 -11.75 -4.59 2.78
N TYR A 41 -10.48 -5.01 2.77
CA TYR A 41 -9.36 -4.11 3.01
C TYR A 41 -8.79 -3.57 1.69
N ASP A 42 -8.70 -2.25 1.57
CA ASP A 42 -8.14 -1.60 0.40
C ASP A 42 -6.61 -1.65 0.40
N TYR A 43 -6.05 -2.68 -0.24
CA TYR A 43 -4.61 -2.87 -0.36
C TYR A 43 -4.10 -2.44 -1.75
N ILE A 44 -3.96 -1.13 -1.94
CA ILE A 44 -3.59 -0.55 -3.24
C ILE A 44 -2.06 -0.50 -3.41
N PRO A 45 -1.48 -1.03 -4.50
CA PRO A 45 -0.05 -0.95 -4.83
C PRO A 45 0.47 0.48 -4.95
N ILE A 46 1.69 0.73 -4.47
CA ILE A 46 2.26 2.08 -4.42
C ILE A 46 2.57 2.65 -5.81
N ASP A 47 2.99 1.81 -6.74
CA ASP A 47 3.27 2.16 -8.14
C ASP A 47 2.02 2.67 -8.86
N ILE A 48 0.87 2.06 -8.61
CA ILE A 48 -0.41 2.53 -9.15
C ILE A 48 -0.74 3.92 -8.59
N VAL A 49 -0.57 4.13 -7.28
CA VAL A 49 -0.86 5.43 -6.64
C VAL A 49 0.06 6.52 -7.19
N VAL A 50 1.37 6.26 -7.27
CA VAL A 50 2.35 7.24 -7.77
C VAL A 50 2.06 7.61 -9.22
N ASN A 51 1.83 6.62 -10.09
CA ASN A 51 1.52 6.87 -11.50
C ASN A 51 0.22 7.66 -11.67
N ALA A 52 -0.82 7.35 -10.88
CA ALA A 52 -2.08 8.10 -10.90
C ALA A 52 -1.90 9.56 -10.50
N VAL A 53 -1.09 9.84 -9.47
CA VAL A 53 -0.81 11.22 -9.01
C VAL A 53 -0.05 12.01 -10.07
N ILE A 54 0.94 11.40 -10.73
CA ILE A 54 1.70 12.05 -11.82
C ILE A 54 0.75 12.43 -12.96
N VAL A 55 -0.11 11.50 -13.40
CA VAL A 55 -1.10 11.75 -14.46
C VAL A 55 -2.09 12.85 -14.04
N ALA A 56 -2.58 12.81 -12.80
CA ALA A 56 -3.48 13.84 -12.29
C ALA A 56 -2.84 15.24 -12.31
N GLY A 57 -1.57 15.35 -11.90
CA GLY A 57 -0.81 16.61 -11.96
C GLY A 57 -0.67 17.14 -13.40
N GLN A 58 -0.42 16.26 -14.37
CA GLN A 58 -0.37 16.66 -15.79
C GLN A 58 -1.72 17.17 -16.29
N ILE A 59 -2.82 16.48 -15.95
CA ILE A 59 -4.17 16.89 -16.36
C ILE A 59 -4.50 18.28 -15.83
N VAL A 60 -4.20 18.54 -14.55
CA VAL A 60 -4.44 19.85 -13.94
C VAL A 60 -3.59 20.93 -14.61
N GLY A 61 -2.31 20.67 -14.87
CA GLY A 61 -1.42 21.64 -15.53
C GLY A 61 -1.76 21.92 -17.00
N CYS A 62 -2.46 21.03 -17.69
CA CYS A 62 -2.97 21.27 -19.05
C CYS A 62 -4.34 21.99 -19.06
N ALA A 63 -5.01 22.09 -17.92
CA ALA A 63 -6.31 22.77 -17.80
C ALA A 63 -6.17 24.27 -17.48
N GLU A 64 -4.94 24.74 -17.23
CA GLU A 64 -4.55 26.14 -17.16
C GLU A 64 -4.13 26.66 -18.55
#